data_AF-A0A0B0D2P6-F1
#
_entry.id   AF-A0A0B0D2P6-F1
#
_cell.length_a   1.000
_cell.length_b   1.000
_cell.length_c   1.000
_cell.angle_alpha   90.00
_cell.angle_beta   90.00
_cell.angle_gamma   90.00
#
_symmetry.space_group_name_H-M   'P 1'
#
loop_
_entity.id
_entity.type
_entity.pdbx_description
1 polymer ?
#
loop_
_entity_poly.entity_id
_entity_poly.type
_entity_poly.pdbx_seq_one_letter_code
_entity_poly.pdbx_strand_id
1 'polypeptide(L)' 'AEKIGKPIGSDEGNNKSTYPKLMGLEGARSQKERYVMKAQQALTNAGVNQTVLSEIIDYLSSRDH' A
#
# COMPACT_ATOMS: atom_id res chain seq x y z
N ALA A 1 -3.90 11.97 15.30
CA ALA A 1 -4.98 10.96 15.23
C ALA A 1 -6.05 11.30 14.18
N GLU A 2 -6.22 12.57 13.78
CA GLU A 2 -7.37 13.05 12.99
C GLU A 2 -7.63 12.34 11.65
N LYS A 3 -6.62 11.88 10.87
CA LYS A 3 -6.89 11.19 9.60
C LYS A 3 -7.17 9.69 9.71
N ILE A 4 -6.45 8.96 10.58
CA ILE A 4 -6.53 7.48 10.65
C ILE A 4 -7.44 6.99 11.80
N GLY A 5 -7.81 7.85 12.74
CA GLY A 5 -8.71 7.51 13.85
C GLY A 5 -8.09 6.61 14.94
N LYS A 6 -6.78 6.36 14.91
CA LYS A 6 -6.03 5.56 15.90
C LYS A 6 -4.69 6.20 16.27
N PRO A 7 -4.07 5.82 17.41
CA PRO A 7 -2.73 6.26 17.76
C PRO A 7 -1.71 5.86 16.69
N ILE A 8 -0.89 6.83 16.27
CA ILE A 8 0.25 6.62 15.39
C ILE A 8 1.48 6.19 16.22
N GLY A 9 2.41 5.44 15.63
CA GLY A 9 3.66 5.04 16.31
C GLY A 9 3.59 3.78 17.17
N SER A 10 2.44 3.08 17.21
CA SER A 10 2.30 1.83 17.98
C SER A 10 3.29 0.73 17.56
N ASP A 11 3.78 0.77 16.32
CA ASP A 11 4.70 -0.24 15.80
C ASP A 11 6.14 -0.04 16.28
N GLU A 12 6.55 1.22 16.49
CA GLU A 12 7.85 1.55 17.09
C GLU A 12 7.86 1.15 18.57
N GLY A 13 6.82 1.51 19.32
CA GLY A 13 6.68 1.17 20.75
C GLY A 13 6.62 -0.34 21.02
N ASN A 14 6.15 -1.14 20.07
CA ASN A 14 6.08 -2.60 20.18
C ASN A 14 7.22 -3.33 19.45
N ASN A 15 8.23 -2.60 18.98
CA ASN A 15 9.38 -3.16 18.27
C ASN A 15 9.03 -4.05 17.05
N LYS A 16 7.85 -3.88 16.46
CA LYS A 16 7.36 -4.73 15.38
C LYS A 16 8.24 -4.62 14.15
N SER A 17 8.33 -5.71 13.40
CA SER A 17 8.96 -5.69 12.08
C SER A 17 7.94 -5.19 11.04
N THR A 18 8.21 -4.02 10.46
CA THR A 18 7.34 -3.38 9.46
C THR A 18 8.15 -2.99 8.23
N TYR A 19 7.48 -2.81 7.08
CA TYR A 19 8.16 -2.44 5.84
C TYR A 19 9.00 -1.14 5.97
N PRO A 20 8.49 -0.03 6.55
CA PRO A 20 9.31 1.16 6.77
C PRO A 20 10.51 0.92 7.70
N LYS A 21 10.39 0.06 8.72
CA LYS A 21 11.49 -0.27 9.63
C LYS A 21 12.59 -1.09 8.92
N LEU A 22 12.20 -2.02 8.07
CA LEU A 22 13.13 -2.92 7.36
C LEU A 22 13.78 -2.28 6.14
N MET A 23 13.05 -1.42 5.42
CA MET A 23 13.42 -0.94 4.08
C MET A 23 13.59 0.58 4.02
N GLY A 24 13.32 1.30 5.10
CA GLY A 24 13.13 2.75 5.08
C GLY A 24 11.80 3.14 4.42
N LEU A 25 11.40 4.41 4.61
CA LEU A 25 10.16 4.94 4.02
C LEU A 25 10.18 4.87 2.48
N GLU A 26 11.29 5.27 1.87
CA GLU A 26 11.44 5.23 0.42
C GLU A 26 11.42 3.79 -0.11
N GLY A 27 12.13 2.86 0.55
CA GLY A 27 12.10 1.45 0.17
C GLY A 27 10.70 0.82 0.30
N ALA A 28 9.94 1.20 1.33
CA ALA A 28 8.55 0.79 1.51
C ALA A 28 7.64 1.37 0.42
N ARG A 29 7.83 2.63 0.02
CA ARG A 29 7.10 3.28 -1.09
C ARG A 29 7.38 2.60 -2.43
N SER A 30 8.65 2.32 -2.74
CA SER A 30 9.00 1.59 -3.96
C SER A 30 8.46 0.17 -3.95
N GLN A 31 8.41 -0.52 -2.80
CA GLN A 31 7.81 -1.84 -2.69
C GLN A 31 6.29 -1.79 -2.94
N LYS A 32 5.60 -0.76 -2.43
CA LYS A 32 4.18 -0.51 -2.73
C LYS A 32 3.97 -0.36 -4.25
N GLU A 33 4.75 0.51 -4.91
CA GLU A 33 4.64 0.75 -6.36
C GLU A 33 4.88 -0.54 -7.18
N ARG A 34 5.86 -1.36 -6.79
CA ARG A 34 6.09 -2.68 -7.41
C ARG A 34 4.85 -3.57 -7.35
N TYR A 35 4.17 -3.61 -6.20
CA TYR A 35 2.97 -4.43 -6.04
C TYR A 35 1.76 -3.86 -6.79
N VAL A 36 1.62 -2.53 -6.88
CA VAL A 36 0.59 -1.88 -7.69
C VAL A 36 0.73 -2.27 -9.15
N MET A 37 1.93 -2.14 -9.73
CA MET A 37 2.20 -2.56 -11.11
C MET A 37 1.93 -4.04 -11.32
N LYS A 38 2.34 -4.90 -10.38
CA LYS A 38 2.09 -6.34 -10.45
C LYS A 38 0.59 -6.66 -10.46
N ALA A 39 -0.19 -5.97 -9.63
CA ALA A 39 -1.63 -6.15 -9.56
C ALA A 39 -2.34 -5.67 -10.84
N GLN A 40 -1.99 -4.47 -11.33
CA GLN A 40 -2.50 -3.94 -12.59
C GLN A 40 -2.19 -4.88 -13.78
N GLN A 41 -0.96 -5.41 -13.85
CA GLN A 41 -0.58 -6.38 -14.88
C GLN A 41 -1.40 -7.68 -14.78
N ALA A 42 -1.67 -8.17 -13.56
CA ALA A 42 -2.51 -9.35 -13.37
C ALA A 42 -3.94 -9.12 -13.86
N LEU A 43 -4.51 -7.94 -13.62
CA LEU A 43 -5.85 -7.59 -14.15
C LEU A 43 -5.86 -7.49 -15.67
N THR A 44 -4.83 -6.90 -16.27
CA THR A 44 -4.68 -6.84 -17.74
C THR A 44 -4.61 -8.24 -18.33
N ASN A 45 -3.79 -9.13 -17.75
CA ASN A 45 -3.65 -10.52 -18.21
C ASN A 45 -4.95 -11.32 -18.07
N ALA A 46 -5.77 -10.99 -17.06
CA ALA A 46 -7.07 -11.61 -16.84
C ALA A 46 -8.21 -10.94 -17.65
N GLY A 47 -7.93 -9.85 -18.39
CA GLY A 47 -8.95 -9.13 -19.18
C GLY A 47 -9.96 -8.33 -18.36
N VAL A 48 -9.61 -7.93 -17.13
CA VAL A 48 -10.51 -7.27 -16.16
C VAL A 48 -9.96 -5.93 -15.63
N ASN A 49 -9.08 -5.28 -16.37
CA ASN A 49 -8.38 -4.04 -15.99
C ASN A 49 -9.28 -2.78 -15.92
N GLN A 50 -10.54 -2.87 -16.31
CA GLN A 50 -11.53 -1.77 -16.25
C GLN A 50 -12.67 -2.08 -15.27
N THR A 51 -12.37 -2.83 -14.22
CA THR A 51 -13.35 -3.19 -13.18
C THR A 51 -13.12 -2.38 -11.92
N VAL A 52 -14.09 -2.43 -10.99
CA VAL A 52 -13.96 -1.91 -9.63
C VAL A 52 -12.69 -2.42 -8.93
N LEU A 53 -12.20 -3.62 -9.30
CA LEU A 53 -10.96 -4.15 -8.74
C LEU A 53 -9.73 -3.32 -9.15
N SER A 54 -9.73 -2.74 -10.35
CA SER A 54 -8.70 -1.80 -10.81
C SER A 54 -8.74 -0.51 -10.01
N GLU A 55 -9.94 0.04 -9.79
CA GLU A 55 -10.16 1.24 -8.97
C GLU A 55 -9.71 1.03 -7.51
N ILE A 56 -9.94 -0.16 -6.95
CA ILE A 56 -9.48 -0.51 -5.59
C ILE A 56 -7.94 -0.48 -5.50
N ILE A 57 -7.23 -0.96 -6.53
CA ILE A 57 -5.75 -0.94 -6.54
C ILE A 57 -5.24 0.51 -6.48
N ASP A 58 -5.81 1.39 -7.30
CA ASP A 58 -5.42 2.79 -7.36
C ASP A 58 -5.77 3.54 -6.06
N TYR A 59 -6.97 3.29 -5.51
CA TYR A 59 -7.40 3.83 -4.23
C TYR A 59 -6.46 3.42 -3.09
N LEU A 60 -6.16 2.12 -2.95
CA LEU A 60 -5.28 1.62 -1.89
C LEU A 60 -3.85 2.18 -1.99
N SER A 61 -3.39 2.49 -3.20
CA SER A 61 -2.06 3.07 -3.42
C SER A 61 -1.98 4.56 -3.06
N SER A 62 -3.08 5.30 -3.20
CA SER A 62 -3.11 6.77 -3.12
C SER A 62 -3.85 7.32 -1.90
N ARG A 63 -4.56 6.48 -1.13
CA ARG A 63 -5.29 6.90 0.07
C ARG A 63 -4.37 7.59 1.09
N ASP A 64 -4.91 8.62 1.71
CA ASP A 64 -4.21 9.51 2.65
C ASP A 64 -4.61 9.29 4.12
N HIS A 65 -5.42 8.27 4.37
CA HIS A 65 -5.91 7.81 5.67
C HIS A 65 -5.80 6.29 5.82
#